data_AF-A0A5Y2JNW4-F1
#
_entry.id   AF-A0A5Y2JNW4-F1
#
_cell.length_a   1.000
_cell.length_b   1.000
_cell.length_c   1.000
_cell.angle_alpha   90.00
_cell.angle_beta   90.00
_cell.angle_gamma   90.00
#
_symmetry.space_group_name_H-M   'P 1'
#
loop_
_entity.id
_entity.type
_entity.pdbx_description
1 polymer ?
#
loop_
_entity_poly.entity_id
_entity_poly.type
_entity_poly.pdbx_seq_one_letter_code
_entity_poly.pdbx_strand_id
1 'polypeptide(L)'
;KNTGYFYIVIINICLILWFTSAFGGNGITRSGIIAFFLVFSVVRIERIFSPSFPKIITIIGESSYSLYLIHIPVKEFADYYGNYFSFIPKQGTLALFFASISLSITLSVLIFNLIEKPINRFGHRLANKILPPRN
;
A
#
# COMPACT_ATOMS: atom_id res chain seq x y z
N LYS A 1 16.51 24.55 1.05
CA LYS A 1 15.12 24.77 1.53
C LYS A 1 14.15 25.09 0.39
N ASN A 2 14.39 26.12 -0.45
CA ASN A 2 13.52 26.43 -1.61
C ASN A 2 13.29 25.26 -2.57
N THR A 3 14.32 24.44 -2.80
CA THR A 3 14.23 23.23 -3.64
C THR A 3 13.27 22.18 -3.08
N GLY A 4 13.09 22.10 -1.75
CA GLY A 4 12.15 21.16 -1.13
C GLY A 4 10.70 21.54 -1.37
N TYR A 5 10.36 22.82 -1.23
CA TYR A 5 9.01 23.33 -1.53
C TYR A 5 8.61 23.11 -2.98
N PHE A 6 9.57 23.22 -3.91
CA PHE A 6 9.34 22.91 -5.33
C PHE A 6 8.88 21.46 -5.55
N TYR A 7 9.51 20.47 -4.91
CA TYR A 7 9.10 19.07 -5.03
C TYR A 7 7.75 18.79 -4.36
N ILE A 8 7.39 19.52 -3.29
CA ILE A 8 6.07 19.41 -2.67
C ILE A 8 4.98 19.85 -3.66
N VAL A 9 5.21 20.93 -4.41
CA VAL A 9 4.29 21.39 -5.46
C VAL A 9 4.15 20.32 -6.56
N ILE A 10 5.25 19.70 -6.98
CA ILE A 10 5.22 18.61 -7.97
C ILE A 10 4.37 17.43 -7.48
N ILE A 11 4.52 17.02 -6.22
CA ILE A 11 3.71 15.93 -5.64
C ILE A 11 2.22 16.28 -5.69
N ASN A 12 1.84 17.50 -5.32
CA ASN A 12 0.43 17.92 -5.36
C ASN A 12 -0.13 17.91 -6.78
N ILE A 13 0.64 18.37 -7.77
CA ILE A 13 0.25 18.31 -9.19
C ILE A 13 0.08 16.86 -9.64
N CYS A 14 1.02 15.96 -9.29
CA CYS A 14 0.91 14.53 -9.61
C CYS A 14 -0.34 13.90 -8.98
N LEU A 15 -0.68 14.23 -7.73
CA LEU A 15 -1.88 13.74 -7.06
C LEU A 15 -3.16 14.24 -7.75
N ILE A 16 -3.22 15.53 -8.12
CA ILE A 16 -4.37 16.10 -8.85
C ILE A 16 -4.55 15.41 -10.19
N LEU A 17 -3.48 15.17 -10.94
CA LEU A 17 -3.52 14.46 -12.22
C LEU A 17 -3.98 13.01 -12.07
N TRP A 18 -3.61 12.36 -10.96
CA TRP A 18 -4.04 11.01 -10.62
C TRP A 18 -5.54 10.97 -10.28
N PHE A 19 -6.01 11.86 -9.40
CA PHE A 19 -7.42 11.88 -8.96
C PHE A 19 -8.38 12.32 -10.07
N THR A 20 -7.99 13.28 -10.90
CA THR A 20 -8.80 13.75 -12.03
C THR A 20 -8.90 12.71 -13.15
N SER A 21 -8.17 11.59 -13.05
CA SER A 21 -8.08 10.56 -14.10
C SER A 21 -7.73 11.14 -15.49
N ALA A 22 -7.08 12.31 -15.53
CA ALA A 22 -6.74 13.01 -16.77
C ALA A 22 -5.79 12.18 -17.66
N PHE A 23 -5.10 11.21 -17.05
CA PHE A 23 -4.28 10.18 -17.70
C PHE A 23 -4.70 8.77 -17.27
N GLY A 24 -6.01 8.54 -17.09
CA GLY A 24 -6.56 7.25 -16.72
C GLY A 24 -6.16 6.16 -17.73
N GLY A 25 -5.47 5.13 -17.23
CA GLY A 25 -5.02 3.99 -18.02
C GLY A 25 -3.70 3.41 -17.53
N ASN A 26 -3.50 2.12 -17.80
CA ASN A 26 -2.25 1.42 -17.51
C ASN A 26 -1.31 1.60 -18.70
N GLY A 27 -0.20 2.30 -18.49
CA GLY A 27 0.78 2.52 -19.56
C GLY A 27 1.95 3.38 -19.13
N ILE A 28 3.13 3.09 -19.68
CA ILE A 28 4.39 3.79 -19.38
C ILE A 28 4.24 5.29 -19.60
N THR A 29 3.59 5.69 -20.70
CA THR A 29 3.41 7.09 -21.11
C THR A 29 2.26 7.81 -20.42
N ARG A 30 1.44 7.11 -19.62
CA ARG A 30 0.29 7.70 -18.90
C ARG A 30 0.56 7.69 -17.40
N SER A 31 0.05 6.68 -16.70
CA SER A 31 0.24 6.51 -15.25
C SER A 31 1.71 6.29 -14.85
N GLY A 32 2.53 5.70 -15.73
CA GLY A 32 3.95 5.46 -15.45
C GLY A 32 4.76 6.73 -15.25
N ILE A 33 4.57 7.74 -16.11
CA ILE A 33 5.25 9.03 -15.98
C ILE A 33 4.86 9.73 -14.67
N ILE A 34 3.56 9.72 -14.32
CA ILE A 34 3.07 10.33 -13.08
C ILE A 34 3.68 9.62 -11.87
N ALA A 35 3.70 8.29 -11.86
CA ALA A 35 4.29 7.49 -10.78
C ALA A 35 5.80 7.76 -10.64
N PHE A 36 6.53 7.87 -11.76
CA PHE A 36 7.95 8.18 -11.75
C PHE A 36 8.23 9.54 -11.10
N PHE A 37 7.53 10.60 -11.52
CA PHE A 37 7.71 11.93 -10.95
C PHE A 37 7.31 12.00 -9.48
N LEU A 38 6.28 11.26 -9.07
CA LEU A 38 5.84 11.17 -7.68
C LEU A 38 6.93 10.53 -6.81
N VAL A 39 7.42 9.34 -7.18
CA VAL A 39 8.49 8.63 -6.44
C VAL A 39 9.77 9.46 -6.42
N PHE A 40 10.18 10.02 -7.56
CA PHE A 40 11.38 10.84 -7.66
C PHE A 40 11.31 12.06 -6.74
N SER A 41 10.17 12.76 -6.70
CA SER A 41 9.98 13.93 -5.84
C SER A 41 10.03 13.56 -4.36
N VAL A 42 9.41 12.44 -3.97
CA VAL A 42 9.45 11.94 -2.58
C VAL A 42 10.88 11.62 -2.14
N VAL A 43 11.65 10.88 -2.96
CA VAL A 43 13.06 10.55 -2.64
C VAL A 43 13.92 11.80 -2.49
N ARG A 44 13.68 12.83 -3.32
CA ARG A 44 14.41 14.11 -3.22
C ARG A 44 14.05 14.87 -1.95
N ILE A 45 12.77 14.89 -1.56
CA ILE A 45 12.33 15.50 -0.30
C ILE A 45 12.93 14.78 0.89
N GLU A 46 12.91 13.45 0.88
CA GLU A 46 13.47 12.64 1.96
C GLU A 46 14.96 12.96 2.18
N ARG A 47 15.75 13.10 1.10
CA ARG A 47 17.17 13.49 1.21
C ARG A 47 17.40 14.93 1.70
N ILE A 48 16.46 15.85 1.47
CA ILE A 48 16.64 17.26 1.83
C ILE A 48 16.15 17.52 3.26
N PHE A 49 15.05 16.89 3.67
CA PHE A 49 14.37 17.17 4.93
C PHE A 49 14.59 16.10 6.00
N SER A 50 15.04 14.90 5.61
CA SER A 50 15.20 13.71 6.47
C SER A 50 14.07 13.57 7.50
N PRO A 51 12.80 13.55 7.07
CA PRO A 51 11.67 13.53 7.99
C PRO A 51 11.66 12.22 8.78
N SER A 52 11.61 12.31 10.10
CA SER A 52 11.36 11.15 10.96
C SER A 52 9.86 10.91 11.05
N PHE A 53 9.40 9.76 10.56
CA PHE A 53 8.00 9.35 10.67
C PHE A 53 7.76 8.59 11.97
N PRO A 54 6.60 8.77 12.62
CA PRO A 54 6.21 7.96 13.77
C PRO A 54 5.98 6.51 13.35
N LYS A 55 6.36 5.56 14.22
CA LYS A 55 6.32 4.11 13.96
C LYS A 55 4.98 3.61 13.41
N ILE A 56 3.87 4.20 13.85
CA ILE A 56 2.51 3.81 13.41
C ILE A 56 2.32 4.07 11.91
N ILE A 57 2.77 5.23 11.40
CA ILE A 57 2.64 5.56 9.98
C ILE A 57 3.51 4.63 9.14
N THR A 58 4.70 4.29 9.63
CA THR A 58 5.58 3.30 8.99
C THR A 58 4.93 1.94 8.93
N ILE A 59 4.34 1.46 10.02
CA ILE A 59 3.65 0.15 10.07
C ILE A 59 2.47 0.11 9.09
N ILE A 60 1.67 1.19 9.03
CA ILE A 60 0.54 1.28 8.09
C ILE A 60 1.06 1.23 6.65
N GLY A 61 2.11 1.99 6.35
CA GLY A 61 2.75 1.99 5.03
C GLY A 61 3.30 0.62 4.64
N GLU A 62 4.03 -0.03 5.54
CA GLU A 62 4.56 -1.39 5.32
C GLU A 62 3.45 -2.42 5.11
N SER A 63 2.35 -2.32 5.87
CA SER A 63 1.20 -3.22 5.74
C SER A 63 0.33 -2.98 4.50
N SER A 64 0.52 -1.87 3.78
CA SER A 64 -0.30 -1.51 2.62
C SER A 64 -0.17 -2.52 1.48
N TYR A 65 1.01 -3.12 1.32
CA TYR A 65 1.24 -4.16 0.32
C TYR A 65 0.51 -5.46 0.66
N SER A 66 0.58 -5.90 1.91
CA SER A 66 -0.17 -7.07 2.41
C SER A 66 -1.67 -6.86 2.22
N LEU A 67 -2.15 -5.64 2.51
CA LEU A 67 -3.55 -5.26 2.34
C LEU A 67 -3.98 -5.37 0.88
N TYR A 68 -3.13 -4.92 -0.04
CA TYR A 68 -3.35 -5.08 -1.47
C TYR A 68 -3.39 -6.55 -1.91
N LEU A 69 -2.60 -7.45 -1.32
CA LEU A 69 -2.67 -8.87 -1.67
C LEU A 69 -3.91 -9.57 -1.10
N ILE A 70 -4.36 -9.16 0.08
CA ILE A 70 -5.41 -9.86 0.83
C ILE A 70 -6.81 -9.38 0.44
N HIS A 71 -6.98 -8.14 0.00
CA HIS A 71 -8.32 -7.64 -0.35
C HIS A 71 -8.96 -8.38 -1.54
N ILE A 72 -8.15 -8.91 -2.48
CA ILE A 72 -8.64 -9.68 -3.65
C ILE A 72 -9.27 -11.02 -3.21
N PRO A 73 -8.56 -11.93 -2.50
CA PRO A 73 -9.14 -13.18 -2.04
C PRO A 73 -10.25 -12.97 -1.00
N VAL A 74 -10.16 -11.92 -0.17
CA VAL A 74 -11.25 -11.58 0.77
C VAL A 74 -12.53 -11.18 0.04
N LYS A 75 -12.41 -10.40 -1.04
CA LYS A 75 -13.56 -10.05 -1.89
C LYS A 75 -14.17 -11.29 -2.54
N GLU A 76 -13.36 -12.16 -3.14
CA GLU A 76 -13.85 -13.40 -3.76
C GLU A 76 -14.52 -14.33 -2.74
N PHE A 77 -13.96 -14.43 -1.53
CA PHE A 77 -14.56 -15.21 -0.45
C PHE A 77 -15.89 -14.61 0.01
N ALA A 78 -15.98 -13.28 0.13
CA ALA A 78 -17.21 -12.59 0.47
C ALA A 78 -18.30 -12.78 -0.60
N ASP A 79 -17.93 -12.75 -1.88
CA ASP A 79 -18.88 -12.96 -2.99
C ASP A 79 -19.36 -14.44 -3.05
N TYR A 80 -18.47 -15.40 -2.79
CA TYR A 80 -18.80 -16.84 -2.83
C TYR A 80 -19.63 -17.29 -1.61
N TYR A 81 -19.21 -16.93 -0.40
CA TYR A 81 -19.87 -17.35 0.86
C TYR A 81 -20.96 -16.37 1.32
N GLY A 82 -21.02 -15.16 0.76
CA GLY A 82 -22.05 -14.16 1.06
C GLY A 82 -23.48 -14.63 0.76
N ASN A 83 -23.64 -15.57 -0.17
CA ASN A 83 -24.94 -16.18 -0.48
C ASN A 83 -25.33 -17.31 0.49
N TYR A 84 -24.38 -17.88 1.24
CA TYR A 84 -24.63 -19.00 2.17
C TYR A 84 -25.07 -18.54 3.56
N PHE A 85 -24.66 -17.35 4.00
CA PHE A 85 -25.02 -16.82 5.30
C PHE A 85 -26.16 -15.80 5.17
N SER A 86 -27.38 -16.19 5.56
CA SER A 86 -28.57 -15.31 5.55
C SER A 86 -28.47 -14.06 6.44
N PHE A 87 -27.42 -13.96 7.26
CA PHE A 87 -27.13 -12.80 8.12
C PHE A 87 -26.28 -11.73 7.41
N ILE A 88 -25.74 -12.04 6.23
CA ILE A 88 -24.96 -11.11 5.42
C ILE A 88 -25.94 -10.34 4.53
N PRO A 89 -26.03 -8.99 4.65
CA PRO A 89 -26.96 -8.21 3.85
C PRO A 89 -26.69 -8.42 2.36
N LYS A 90 -27.75 -8.57 1.57
CA LYS A 90 -27.62 -8.82 0.13
C LYS A 90 -26.79 -7.71 -0.56
N GLN A 91 -26.16 -8.11 -1.65
CA GLN A 91 -25.29 -7.30 -2.51
C GLN A 91 -25.81 -5.86 -2.67
N GLY A 92 -24.96 -4.87 -2.41
CA GLY A 92 -25.28 -3.44 -2.59
C GLY A 92 -25.54 -2.63 -1.32
N THR A 93 -25.52 -3.24 -0.13
CA THR A 93 -25.73 -2.51 1.13
C THR A 93 -24.40 -1.93 1.66
N LEU A 94 -24.37 -0.63 2.02
CA LEU A 94 -23.19 0.03 2.60
C LEU A 94 -22.60 -0.71 3.82
N ALA A 95 -23.45 -1.39 4.59
CA ALA A 95 -23.03 -2.22 5.72
C ALA A 95 -22.06 -3.35 5.31
N LEU A 96 -22.28 -3.98 4.15
CA LEU A 96 -21.42 -5.04 3.64
C LEU A 96 -20.06 -4.51 3.17
N PHE A 97 -20.04 -3.29 2.63
CA PHE A 97 -18.81 -2.60 2.25
C PHE A 97 -17.96 -2.23 3.46
N PHE A 98 -18.55 -1.67 4.51
CA PHE A 98 -17.82 -1.36 5.74
C PHE A 98 -17.35 -2.64 6.46
N ALA A 99 -18.18 -3.69 6.47
CA ALA A 99 -17.80 -4.99 7.04
C ALA A 99 -16.65 -5.64 6.25
N SER A 100 -16.69 -5.63 4.92
CA SER A 100 -15.64 -6.22 4.09
C SER A 100 -14.32 -5.44 4.18
N ILE A 101 -14.37 -4.12 4.27
CA ILE A 101 -13.19 -3.28 4.54
C ILE A 101 -12.63 -3.57 5.92
N SER A 102 -13.48 -3.59 6.95
CA SER A 102 -13.05 -3.87 8.32
C SER A 102 -12.40 -5.26 8.43
N LEU A 103 -13.01 -6.26 7.79
CA LEU A 103 -12.47 -7.61 7.73
C LEU A 103 -11.15 -7.66 6.96
N SER A 104 -11.06 -6.98 5.80
CA SER A 104 -9.83 -6.91 4.99
C SER A 104 -8.69 -6.25 5.75
N ILE A 105 -8.94 -5.14 6.45
CA ILE A 105 -7.95 -4.46 7.29
C ILE A 105 -7.52 -5.39 8.43
N THR A 106 -8.46 -6.02 9.12
CA THR A 106 -8.16 -6.92 10.25
C THR A 106 -7.32 -8.12 9.79
N LEU A 107 -7.72 -8.79 8.71
CA LEU A 107 -6.96 -9.90 8.13
C LEU A 107 -5.60 -9.45 7.62
N SER A 108 -5.52 -8.27 7.00
CA SER A 108 -4.27 -7.70 6.53
C SER A 108 -3.28 -7.49 7.66
N VAL A 109 -3.70 -6.85 8.74
CA VAL A 109 -2.84 -6.61 9.91
C VAL A 109 -2.44 -7.93 10.58
N LEU A 110 -3.35 -8.91 10.62
CA LEU A 110 -3.10 -10.23 11.19
C LEU A 110 -2.05 -11.01 10.36
N ILE A 111 -2.22 -11.08 9.04
CA ILE A 111 -1.28 -11.74 8.13
C ILE A 111 0.07 -11.02 8.11
N PHE A 112 0.08 -9.69 8.11
CA PHE A 112 1.31 -8.90 8.17
C PHE A 112 2.12 -9.22 9.43
N ASN A 113 1.46 -9.30 10.59
CA ASN A 113 2.15 -9.60 11.84
C ASN A 113 2.52 -11.08 12.01
N LEU A 114 1.68 -12.01 11.57
CA LEU A 114 1.86 -13.45 11.81
C LEU A 114 2.63 -14.18 10.73
N ILE A 115 2.62 -13.69 9.49
CA ILE A 115 3.22 -14.37 8.34
C ILE A 115 4.34 -13.51 7.78
N GLU A 116 4.06 -12.26 7.43
CA GLU A 116 5.02 -11.44 6.70
C GLU A 116 6.25 -11.06 7.55
N LYS A 117 6.06 -10.55 8.78
CA LYS A 117 7.18 -10.27 9.70
C LYS A 117 8.10 -11.48 9.97
N PRO A 118 7.58 -12.68 10.31
CA PRO A 118 8.45 -13.83 10.54
C PRO A 118 9.11 -14.35 9.26
N ILE A 119 8.42 -14.34 8.12
CA ILE A 119 9.02 -14.74 6.83
C ILE A 119 10.12 -13.78 6.44
N ASN A 120 9.92 -12.47 6.56
CA ASN A 120 10.94 -11.49 6.21
C ASN A 120 12.16 -11.60 7.13
N ARG A 121 11.93 -11.84 8.43
CA ARG A 121 13.01 -12.14 9.39
C ARG A 121 13.75 -13.44 9.03
N PHE A 122 13.04 -14.47 8.58
CA PHE A 122 13.64 -15.73 8.13
C PHE A 122 14.47 -15.53 6.85
N GLY A 123 13.94 -14.78 5.88
CA GLY A 123 14.62 -14.41 4.64
C GLY A 123 15.92 -13.64 4.91
N HIS A 124 15.90 -12.65 5.80
CA HIS A 124 17.12 -11.93 6.20
C HIS A 124 18.14 -12.83 6.89
N ARG A 125 17.71 -13.78 7.73
CA ARG A 125 18.62 -14.75 8.37
C ARG A 125 19.24 -15.71 7.35
N LEU A 126 18.51 -16.07 6.31
CA LEU A 126 19.01 -16.92 5.23
C LEU A 126 19.97 -16.15 4.31
N ALA A 127 19.61 -14.91 3.93
CA ALA A 127 20.45 -14.03 3.13
C ALA A 127 21.79 -13.73 3.82
N ASN A 128 21.79 -13.45 5.12
CA ASN A 128 23.02 -13.23 5.90
C ASN A 128 23.90 -14.49 6.05
N LYS A 129 23.37 -15.69 5.78
CA LYS A 129 24.17 -16.92 5.75
C LYS A 129 24.79 -17.19 4.38
N ILE A 130 24.19 -16.67 3.31
CA ILE A 130 24.61 -16.92 1.93
C ILE A 130 25.50 -15.78 1.41
N LEU A 131 25.24 -14.54 1.84
CA LEU A 131 26.02 -13.38 1.45
C LEU A 131 27.27 -13.26 2.34
N PRO A 132 28.47 -13.06 1.76
CA PRO A 132 29.68 -12.82 2.54
C PRO A 132 29.54 -11.53 3.36
N PRO A 133 30.18 -11.44 4.54
CA PRO A 133 30.14 -10.24 5.36
C PRO A 133 30.65 -9.05 4.54
N ARG A 134 29.80 -8.02 4.43
CA ARG A 134 30.10 -6.79 3.71
C ARG A 134 31.05 -5.96 4.58
N ASN A 135 32.36 -6.03 4.28
CA ASN A 135 33.40 -5.12 4.80
C ASN A 135 33.13 -3.67 4.37
#